data_AF-A0A9W8ZZY7-F1
#
_entry.id   AF-A0A9W8ZZY7-F1
#
_cell.length_a   1.000
_cell.length_b   1.000
_cell.length_c   1.000
_cell.angle_alpha   90.00
_cell.angle_beta   90.00
_cell.angle_gamma   90.00
#
_symmetry.space_group_name_H-M   'P 1'
#
loop_
_entity.id
_entity.type
_entity.pdbx_description
1 polymer ?
#
loop_
_entity_poly.entity_id
_entity_poly.type
_entity_poly.pdbx_seq_one_letter_code
_entity_poly.pdbx_strand_id
1 'polypeptide(L)' 'IFLDLCLNFGKCSTPGIWGQIADVMVKMLCKRGVEALLKWVDNFIFFLVSSFAQL' A
#
# COMPACT_ATOMS: atom_id res chain seq x y z
N ILE A 1 31.04 -2.19 -11.08
CA ILE A 1 30.19 -2.22 -9.86
C ILE A 1 28.76 -2.39 -10.34
N PHE A 2 28.04 -3.38 -9.82
CA PHE A 2 26.61 -3.57 -10.12
C PHE A 2 25.81 -2.96 -8.98
N LEU A 3 24.85 -2.11 -9.31
CA LEU A 3 23.92 -1.48 -8.37
C LEU A 3 22.51 -1.91 -8.76
N ASP A 4 21.80 -2.50 -7.81
CA ASP A 4 20.39 -2.85 -8.03
C ASP A 4 19.54 -1.57 -7.98
N LEU A 5 18.77 -1.33 -9.05
CA LEU A 5 17.85 -0.19 -9.15
C LEU A 5 16.52 -0.43 -8.43
N CYS A 6 16.27 -1.68 -8.05
CA CYS A 6 15.02 -2.14 -7.44
C CYS A 6 15.31 -2.97 -6.18
N LEU A 7 14.28 -3.14 -5.34
CA LEU A 7 14.38 -4.06 -4.21
C LEU A 7 14.51 -5.50 -4.71
N ASN A 8 15.52 -6.20 -4.20
CA ASN A 8 15.78 -7.59 -4.55
C ASN A 8 14.78 -8.54 -3.88
N PHE A 9 14.22 -9.46 -4.65
CA PHE A 9 13.47 -10.58 -4.08
C PHE A 9 14.39 -11.51 -3.26
N GLY A 10 13.83 -12.14 -2.23
CA GLY A 10 14.57 -13.08 -1.37
C GLY A 10 15.53 -12.44 -0.36
N LYS A 11 15.73 -11.11 -0.39
CA LYS A 11 16.44 -10.40 0.70
C LYS A 11 15.49 -10.17 1.88
N CYS A 12 15.95 -10.52 3.08
CA CYS A 12 15.12 -10.47 4.30
C CYS A 12 14.53 -9.08 4.60
N SER A 13 15.22 -8.00 4.23
CA SER A 13 14.76 -6.62 4.46
C SER A 13 13.73 -6.14 3.44
N THR A 14 13.69 -6.72 2.24
CA THR A 14 12.85 -6.26 1.14
C THR A 14 11.36 -6.20 1.50
N PRO A 15 10.75 -7.24 2.10
CA PRO A 15 9.34 -7.18 2.49
C PRO A 15 9.03 -6.06 3.49
N GLY A 16 9.94 -5.79 4.41
CA GLY A 16 9.80 -4.71 5.40
C GLY A 16 9.85 -3.33 4.74
N ILE A 17 10.83 -3.10 3.86
CA ILE A 17 10.96 -1.84 3.12
C ILE A 17 9.73 -1.61 2.24
N TRP A 18 9.29 -2.63 1.49
CA TRP A 18 8.09 -2.54 0.68
C TRP A 18 6.84 -2.31 1.54
N GLY A 19 6.74 -2.97 2.69
CA GLY A 19 5.66 -2.79 3.64
C GLY A 19 5.47 -1.33 4.07
N GLN A 20 6.56 -0.62 4.35
CA GLN A 20 6.52 0.81 4.71
C GLN A 20 6.08 1.70 3.54
N ILE A 21 6.54 1.42 2.33
CA ILE A 21 6.10 2.13 1.11
C ILE A 21 4.60 1.94 0.91
N ALA A 22 4.13 0.69 1.02
CA ALA A 22 2.72 0.33 0.90
C ALA A 22 1.84 1.03 1.96
N ASP A 23 2.32 1.21 3.19
CA ASP A 23 1.59 1.94 4.23
C ASP A 23 1.39 3.42 3.87
N VAL A 24 2.39 4.06 3.24
CA VAL A 24 2.27 5.43 2.75
C VAL A 24 1.27 5.51 1.60
N MET A 25 1.29 4.54 0.68
CA MET A 25 0.33 4.47 -0.42
C MET A 25 -1.11 4.37 0.10
N VAL A 26 -1.36 3.53 1.10
CA VAL A 26 -2.68 3.43 1.76
C VAL A 26 -3.11 4.76 2.35
N LYS A 27 -2.23 5.45 3.10
CA LYS A 27 -2.54 6.78 3.65
C LYS A 27 -2.91 7.79 2.58
N MET A 28 -2.27 7.75 1.41
CA MET A 28 -2.59 8.62 0.28
C MET A 28 -3.96 8.28 -0.35
N LEU A 29 -4.29 6.99 -0.47
CA LEU A 29 -5.57 6.53 -0.99
C LEU A 29 -6.73 6.85 -0.05
N CYS A 30 -6.55 6.68 1.26
CA CYS A 30 -7.53 7.08 2.28
C CYS A 30 -7.84 8.58 2.22
N LYS A 31 -6.84 9.42 1.99
CA LYS A 31 -7.04 10.87 1.78
C LYS A 31 -7.86 11.21 0.52
N ARG A 32 -8.02 10.27 -0.40
CA ARG A 32 -8.79 10.41 -1.64
C ARG A 32 -10.16 9.72 -1.57
N GLY A 33 -10.59 9.30 -0.38
CA GLY A 33 -11.89 8.64 -0.18
C GLY A 33 -11.90 7.14 -0.49
N VAL A 34 -10.73 6.52 -0.67
CA VAL A 34 -10.62 5.06 -0.81
C VAL A 34 -10.28 4.46 0.55
N GLU A 35 -11.18 3.67 1.13
CA GLU A 35 -10.95 3.10 2.45
C GLU A 35 -10.24 1.75 2.36
N ALA A 36 -9.13 1.59 3.09
CA ALA A 36 -8.39 0.34 3.16
C ALA A 36 -8.94 -0.55 4.28
N LEU A 37 -9.51 -1.69 3.92
CA LEU A 37 -10.01 -2.67 4.89
C LEU A 37 -8.87 -3.48 5.50
N LEU A 38 -7.96 -3.94 4.64
CA LEU A 38 -6.86 -4.80 5.04
C LEU A 38 -5.67 -4.56 4.11
N LYS A 39 -4.48 -4.50 4.71
CA LYS A 39 -3.22 -4.49 3.97
C LYS A 39 -2.26 -5.49 4.59
N TRP A 40 -1.57 -6.25 3.74
CA TRP A 40 -0.48 -7.14 4.12
C TRP A 40 0.62 -7.06 3.06
N VAL A 41 1.78 -6.48 3.41
CA VAL A 41 2.92 -6.26 2.49
C VAL A 41 2.49 -5.63 1.16
N ASP A 42 2.36 -6.42 0.08
CA ASP A 42 1.96 -6.01 -1.27
C ASP A 42 0.50 -6.33 -1.62
N ASN A 43 -0.23 -7.00 -0.73
CA ASN A 43 -1.66 -7.28 -0.86
C ASN A 43 -2.50 -6.19 -0.20
N PHE A 44 -3.53 -5.73 -0.92
CA PHE A 44 -4.46 -4.71 -0.44
C PHE A 44 -5.91 -5.12 -0.71
N ILE A 45 -6.79 -4.81 0.24
CA ILE A 45 -8.25 -4.88 0.08
C ILE A 45 -8.80 -3.49 0.39
N PHE A 46 -9.45 -2.89 -0.61
CA PHE A 46 -10.07 -1.58 -0.49
C PHE A 46 -11.58 -1.68 -0.71
N PHE A 47 -12.33 -0.80 -0.06
CA PHE A 47 -13.70 -0.49 -0.43
C PHE A 47 -13.80 0.92 -1.00
N LEU A 48 -14.61 1.05 -2.04
CA LEU A 48 -15.10 2.35 -2.49
C LEU A 48 -16.38 2.64 -1.71
N VAL A 49 -16.30 3.56 -0.75
CA VAL A 49 -17.50 4.10 -0.12
C VAL A 49 -18.08 5.13 -1.08
N SER A 50 -19.07 4.72 -1.87
CA SER A 50 -19.92 5.65 -2.61
C SER A 50 -20.74 6.42 -1.58
N SER A 51 -20.37 7.66 -1.25
CA SER A 51 -21.25 8.50 -0.44
C SER A 51 -22.51 8.81 -1.25
N PHE A 52 -23.59 8.09 -1.00
CA PHE A 52 -24.95 8.57 -1.18
C PHE A 52 -25.65 8.47 0.17
N ALA A 53 -25.29 9.40 1.05
CA ALA A 53 -26.03 9.69 2.27
C ALA A 53 -25.89 11.19 2.58
N GLN A 54 -26.32 12.00 1.62
CA GLN A 54 -26.88 13.32 1.87
C GLN A 54 -28.30 13.33 1.28
N LEU A 55 -29.20 12.57 1.92
CA LEU A 55 -30.65 12.70 1.83
C LEU A 55 -31.22 12.48 3.24
#